data_AF-A0A8T7GXP3-F1
#
_entry.id   AF-A0A8T7GXP3-F1
#
_cell.length_a   1.000
_cell.length_b   1.000
_cell.length_c   1.000
_cell.angle_alpha   90.00
_cell.angle_beta   90.00
_cell.angle_gamma   90.00
#
_symmetry.space_group_name_H-M   'P 1'
#
loop_
_entity.id
_entity.type
_entity.pdbx_description
1 polymer ?
#
loop_
_entity_poly.entity_id
_entity_poly.type
_entity_poly.pdbx_seq_one_letter_code
_entity_poly.pdbx_strand_id
1 'polypeptide(L)' 'MRSPDDLSKSIEVELLIDTGAMYTLLTSNMLEELGVKPTRWIKLRLADGKNVEKPWVKLVSS' A
#
# COMPACT_ATOMS: atom_id res chain seq x y z
N MET A 1 -2.47 18.28 0.73
CA MET A 1 -2.87 17.01 0.07
C MET A 1 -1.75 16.67 -0.92
N ARG A 2 -1.02 15.56 -0.76
CA ARG A 2 0.07 15.18 -1.68
C ARG A 2 -0.42 14.04 -2.58
N SER A 3 -0.47 14.31 -3.88
CA SER A 3 -0.65 13.31 -4.94
C SER A 3 0.59 12.40 -5.01
N PRO A 4 0.55 11.26 -5.75
CA PRO A 4 1.77 10.54 -6.10
C PRO A 4 2.80 11.53 -6.65
N ASP A 5 4.05 11.42 -6.18
CA ASP A 5 5.09 12.40 -6.46
C ASP A 5 5.43 12.47 -7.97
N ASP A 6 5.00 11.47 -8.76
CA ASP A 6 5.14 11.39 -10.21
C ASP A 6 4.05 10.49 -10.84
N LEU A 7 3.16 11.04 -11.66
CA LEU A 7 2.07 10.31 -12.31
C LEU A 7 2.50 9.55 -13.58
N SER A 8 3.75 9.71 -14.03
CA SER A 8 4.28 8.95 -15.17
C SER A 8 4.71 7.53 -14.77
N LYS A 9 4.87 7.26 -13.47
CA LYS A 9 5.28 5.96 -12.94
C LYS A 9 4.08 5.03 -12.81
N SER A 10 4.22 3.85 -13.38
CA SER A 10 3.28 2.75 -13.24
C SER A 10 4.04 1.43 -13.19
N ILE A 11 3.44 0.44 -12.54
CA ILE A 11 3.92 -0.94 -12.54
C ILE A 11 2.75 -1.85 -12.91
N GLU A 12 3.06 -2.91 -13.65
CA GLU A 12 2.12 -4.01 -13.88
C GLU A 12 2.36 -5.07 -12.80
N VAL A 13 1.27 -5.59 -12.23
CA VAL A 13 1.33 -6.50 -11.09
C VAL A 13 0.33 -7.63 -11.24
N GLU A 14 0.75 -8.83 -10.89
CA GLU A 14 -0.16 -9.96 -10.70
C GLU A 14 -0.55 -10.02 -9.21
N LEU A 15 -1.84 -9.94 -8.93
CA LEU A 15 -2.38 -9.95 -7.58
C LEU A 15 -3.30 -11.14 -7.36
N LEU A 16 -3.29 -11.67 -6.15
CA LEU A 16 -4.29 -12.62 -5.71
C LEU A 16 -5.52 -11.87 -5.19
N ILE A 17 -6.70 -12.25 -5.66
CA ILE A 17 -7.95 -11.72 -5.14
C ILE A 17 -8.19 -12.33 -3.76
N ASP A 18 -8.20 -11.48 -2.73
CA ASP A 18 -8.55 -11.84 -1.36
C ASP A 18 -9.80 -11.05 -0.93
N THR A 19 -10.96 -11.70 -0.91
CA THR A 19 -12.22 -11.08 -0.50
C THR A 19 -12.29 -10.77 1.00
N GLY A 20 -11.39 -11.35 1.80
CA GLY A 20 -11.27 -11.06 3.23
C GLY A 20 -10.38 -9.86 3.52
N ALA A 21 -9.63 -9.35 2.54
CA ALA A 21 -8.73 -8.23 2.72
C ALA A 21 -9.49 -6.90 2.61
N MET A 22 -9.35 -6.04 3.62
CA MET A 22 -9.85 -4.66 3.57
C MET A 22 -8.99 -3.74 2.68
N TYR A 23 -7.82 -4.20 2.24
CA TYR A 23 -6.84 -3.38 1.55
C TYR A 23 -5.89 -4.21 0.68
N THR A 24 -5.37 -3.58 -0.37
CA THR A 24 -4.32 -4.16 -1.21
C THR A 24 -2.98 -4.02 -0.52
N LEU A 25 -2.25 -5.14 -0.40
CA LEU A 25 -0.89 -5.16 0.13
C LEU A 25 0.11 -5.23 -1.02
N LEU A 26 0.93 -4.21 -1.16
CA LEU A 26 2.08 -4.21 -2.07
C LEU A 26 3.37 -4.35 -1.25
N THR A 27 4.39 -4.97 -1.85
CA THR A 27 5.72 -5.02 -1.21
C THR A 27 6.37 -3.64 -1.23
N SER A 28 7.32 -3.41 -0.31
CA SER A 28 8.04 -2.13 -0.26
C SER A 28 8.76 -1.81 -1.58
N ASN A 29 9.35 -2.82 -2.22
CA ASN A 29 10.03 -2.66 -3.51
C ASN A 29 9.07 -2.13 -4.61
N MET A 30 7.85 -2.66 -4.67
CA MET A 30 6.84 -2.20 -5.63
C MET A 30 6.41 -0.74 -5.37
N LEU A 31 6.32 -0.33 -4.11
CA LEU A 31 6.03 1.07 -3.75
C LEU A 31 7.18 2.00 -4.14
N GLU A 32 8.44 1.54 -3.99
CA GLU A 32 9.63 2.28 -4.40
C GLU A 32 9.68 2.47 -5.92
N GLU A 33 9.39 1.42 -6.70
CA GLU A 33 9.29 1.48 -8.17
C GLU A 33 8.21 2.48 -8.62
N LEU A 34 7.06 2.48 -7.93
CA LEU A 34 5.99 3.47 -8.14
C LEU A 34 6.36 4.89 -7.66
N GLY A 35 7.50 5.06 -6.96
CA GLY A 35 7.87 6.35 -6.36
C GLY A 35 6.92 6.80 -5.25
N VAL A 36 6.20 5.87 -4.63
CA VAL A 36 5.18 6.16 -3.61
C VAL A 36 5.78 6.09 -2.22
N LYS A 37 5.69 7.19 -1.48
CA LYS A 37 6.15 7.27 -0.09
C LYS A 37 5.00 7.02 0.89
N PRO A 38 5.21 6.25 1.97
CA PRO A 38 4.23 6.13 3.04
C PRO A 38 3.86 7.49 3.62
N THR A 39 2.58 7.72 3.88
CA THR A 39 2.09 8.99 4.45
C THR A 39 1.81 8.90 5.94
N ARG A 40 1.67 7.68 6.48
CA ARG A 40 1.46 7.43 7.91
C ARG A 40 1.86 6.00 8.28
N TRP A 41 1.96 5.75 9.58
CA TRP A 41 2.00 4.42 10.16
C TRP A 41 0.62 4.04 10.68
N ILE A 42 0.22 2.78 10.50
CA ILE A 42 -1.03 2.24 11.03
C ILE A 42 -0.75 1.02 11.91
N LYS A 43 -1.56 0.86 12.95
CA LYS A 43 -1.61 -0.35 13.77
C LYS A 43 -2.61 -1.33 13.17
N LEU A 44 -2.18 -2.56 12.97
CA LEU A 44 -2.98 -3.64 12.38
C LEU A 44 -3.00 -4.82 13.33
N ARG A 45 -4.16 -5.47 13.46
CA ARG A 45 -4.27 -6.78 14.09
C ARG A 45 -4.34 -7.84 12.99
N LEU A 46 -3.36 -8.74 12.97
CA LEU A 46 -3.28 -9.83 12.00
C LEU A 46 -4.21 -10.99 12.39
N ALA A 47 -4.44 -11.92 11.45
CA ALA A 47 -5.28 -13.09 11.67
C ALA A 47 -4.78 -14.00 12.81
N ASP A 48 -3.47 -14.03 13.07
CA ASP A 48 -2.86 -14.74 14.20
C ASP A 48 -2.98 -13.96 15.53
N GLY A 49 -3.72 -12.85 15.55
CA GLY A 49 -3.96 -12.02 16.70
C GLY A 49 -2.83 -11.03 17.03
N LYS A 50 -1.69 -11.06 16.32
CA LYS A 50 -0.58 -10.14 16.58
C LYS A 50 -0.93 -8.71 16.18
N ASN A 51 -0.48 -7.76 16.98
CA ASN A 51 -0.51 -6.34 16.63
C ASN A 51 0.82 -5.96 15.97
N VAL A 52 0.75 -5.35 14.79
CA VAL A 52 1.92 -4.85 14.06
C VAL A 52 1.72 -3.40 13.64
N GLU A 53 2.82 -2.65 13.52
CA GLU A 53 2.81 -1.35 12.86
C GLU A 53 3.34 -1.49 11.44
N LYS A 54 2.64 -0.89 10.48
CA LYS A 54 3.02 -0.91 9.06
C LYS A 54 2.94 0.49 8.46
N PRO A 55 3.85 0.83 7.53
CA PRO A 55 3.69 2.02 6.71
C PRO A 55 2.43 1.87 5.85
N TRP A 56 1.71 2.97 5.65
CA TRP A 56 0.50 3.01 4.87
C TRP A 56 0.50 4.18 3.90
N VAL A 57 -0.06 3.96 2.73
CA VAL A 57 -0.37 5.00 1.76
C VAL A 57 -1.84 4.88 1.33
N LYS A 58 -2.51 6.01 1.18
CA LYS A 58 -3.84 6.07 0.58
C LYS A 58 -3.67 6.42 -0.89
N LEU A 59 -4.10 5.53 -1.78
CA LEU A 59 -4.25 5.86 -3.19
C LEU A 59 -5.58 6.62 -3.37
N VAL A 60 -5.54 7.69 -4.15
CA VAL A 60 -6.72 8.45 -4.58
C VAL A 60 -6.70 8.46 -6.10
N SER A 61 -7.80 8.07 -6.74
CA SER A 61 -7.98 8.33 -8.17
C SER A 61 -8.45 9.77 -8.34
N SER A 62 -7.94 10.42 -9.40
CA SER A 62 -8.41 11.72 -9.90
C SER A 62 -9.87 11.66 -10.35
#